data_AF-A0A950RX19-F1
#
_entry.id   AF-A0A950RX19-F1
#
_cell.length_a   1.000
_cell.length_b   1.000
_cell.length_c   1.000
_cell.angle_alpha   90.00
_cell.angle_beta   90.00
_cell.angle_gamma   90.00
#
_symmetry.space_group_name_H-M   'P 1'
#
loop_
_entity.id
_entity.type
_entity.pdbx_description
1 polymer ?
#
loop_
_entity_poly.entity_id
_entity_poly.type
_entity_poly.pdbx_seq_one_letter_code
_entity_poly.pdbx_strand_id
1 'polypeptide(L)'
;MHWSRCGGGRDRGRAHAGGTITGTLEIVCRRCGQRKQAFASAPLPGKWGAIVREQTCPDCWREWVDEQTRVINHEHLQPSQPAHRAVLYERMAAFLKLER
;
A
#
# COMPACT_ATOMS: atom_id res chain seq x y z
N MET A 1 -12.72 -23.78 54.07
CA MET A 1 -13.21 -22.52 54.65
C MET A 1 -13.15 -21.46 53.55
N HIS A 2 -14.00 -21.56 52.53
CA HIS A 2 -15.30 -20.92 52.41
C HIS A 2 -15.22 -19.39 52.56
N TRP A 3 -15.10 -18.68 51.44
CA TRP A 3 -15.55 -17.30 51.30
C TRP A 3 -16.49 -17.23 50.11
N SER A 4 -17.69 -16.76 50.43
CA SER A 4 -18.93 -16.91 49.69
C SER A 4 -19.07 -15.95 48.51
N ARG A 5 -19.79 -16.42 47.49
CA ARG A 5 -20.43 -15.60 46.45
C ARG A 5 -21.52 -14.72 47.06
N CYS A 6 -21.63 -13.46 46.59
CA CYS A 6 -22.85 -12.65 46.47
C CYS A 6 -22.58 -11.65 45.33
N GLY A 7 -23.21 -11.75 44.15
CA GLY A 7 -24.47 -11.04 43.79
C GLY A 7 -24.13 -9.66 43.17
N GLY A 8 -24.61 -9.18 42.03
CA GLY A 8 -25.69 -9.55 41.11
C GLY A 8 -26.27 -8.26 40.50
N GLY A 9 -26.43 -8.20 39.17
CA GLY A 9 -27.27 -7.25 38.40
C GLY A 9 -26.67 -5.86 38.09
N ARG A 10 -26.31 -5.55 36.84
CA ARG A 10 -27.17 -5.10 35.70
C ARG A 10 -27.59 -3.62 35.78
N ASP A 11 -26.94 -2.74 35.00
CA ASP A 11 -27.49 -2.22 33.73
C ASP A 11 -26.86 -0.91 33.24
N ARG A 12 -26.58 -0.90 31.93
CA ARG A 12 -26.77 0.20 30.96
C ARG A 12 -25.89 1.46 31.08
N GLY A 13 -24.75 1.40 30.40
CA GLY A 13 -23.97 2.55 29.95
C GLY A 13 -23.65 2.46 28.46
N ARG A 14 -24.64 2.85 27.64
CA ARG A 14 -24.57 3.46 26.30
C ARG A 14 -23.31 3.25 25.44
N ALA A 15 -23.55 2.63 24.28
CA ALA A 15 -22.68 2.53 23.11
C ALA A 15 -21.89 3.80 22.76
N HIS A 16 -20.59 3.62 22.55
CA HIS A 16 -19.83 4.38 21.57
C HIS A 16 -19.44 3.44 20.43
N ALA A 17 -20.42 3.15 19.57
CA ALA A 17 -20.14 2.72 18.20
C ALA A 17 -19.62 3.96 17.44
N GLY A 18 -18.43 4.42 17.80
CA GLY A 18 -17.66 5.41 17.05
C GLY A 18 -16.78 4.69 16.03
N GLY A 19 -17.41 3.88 15.17
CA GLY A 19 -16.73 3.37 13.99
C GLY A 19 -16.48 4.55 13.07
N THR A 20 -15.29 5.14 13.16
CA THR A 20 -14.79 6.05 12.14
C THR A 20 -14.83 5.29 10.82
N ILE A 21 -15.80 5.63 9.96
CA ILE A 21 -15.69 5.33 8.53
C ILE A 21 -14.57 6.23 8.03
N THR A 22 -13.32 5.84 8.27
CA THR A 22 -12.18 6.39 7.55
C THR A 22 -12.37 5.89 6.14
N GLY A 23 -12.95 6.73 5.28
CA GLY A 23 -13.20 6.44 3.87
C GLY A 23 -11.91 5.94 3.23
N THR A 24 -11.79 4.63 3.15
CA THR A 24 -10.58 3.96 2.72
C THR A 24 -10.74 3.85 1.21
N LEU A 25 -10.11 4.78 0.48
CA LEU A 25 -10.16 4.74 -0.98
C LEU A 25 -9.60 3.40 -1.42
N GLU A 26 -10.38 2.63 -2.18
CA GLU A 26 -9.96 1.35 -2.72
C GLU A 26 -9.61 1.49 -4.20
N ILE A 27 -8.69 0.67 -4.66
CA ILE A 27 -8.31 0.55 -6.07
C ILE A 27 -8.36 -0.91 -6.49
N VAL A 28 -8.53 -1.15 -7.78
CA VAL A 28 -8.26 -2.45 -8.41
C VAL A 28 -6.84 -2.41 -8.96
N CYS A 29 -5.92 -3.15 -8.32
CA CYS A 29 -4.51 -3.14 -8.70
C CYS A 29 -4.31 -3.79 -10.08
N ARG A 30 -3.63 -3.08 -11.00
CA ARG A 30 -3.35 -3.58 -12.36
C ARG A 30 -2.46 -4.82 -12.38
N ARG A 31 -1.54 -4.95 -11.43
CA ARG A 31 -0.60 -6.08 -11.39
C ARG A 31 -1.27 -7.38 -10.93
N CYS A 32 -1.89 -7.36 -9.74
CA CYS A 32 -2.45 -8.55 -9.10
C CYS A 32 -3.97 -8.72 -9.30
N GLY A 33 -4.67 -7.72 -9.86
CA GLY A 33 -6.12 -7.77 -10.10
C GLY A 33 -6.99 -7.65 -8.85
N GLN A 34 -6.40 -7.53 -7.67
CA GLN A 34 -7.15 -7.48 -6.41
C GLN A 34 -7.62 -6.06 -6.08
N ARG A 35 -8.81 -5.97 -5.47
CA ARG A 35 -9.30 -4.77 -4.81
C ARG A 35 -8.59 -4.61 -3.48
N LYS A 36 -7.86 -3.50 -3.30
CA LYS A 36 -7.07 -3.22 -2.10
C LYS A 36 -7.12 -1.73 -1.75
N GLN A 37 -6.68 -1.44 -0.54
CA GLN A 37 -6.50 -0.08 -0.07
C GLN A 37 -5.56 0.71 -0.98
N ALA A 38 -6.00 1.88 -1.41
CA ALA A 38 -5.19 2.84 -2.14
C ALA A 38 -4.14 3.49 -1.21
N PHE A 39 -3.10 4.03 -1.83
CA PHE A 39 -2.11 4.82 -1.10
C PHE A 39 -2.72 6.08 -0.49
N ALA A 40 -2.24 6.47 0.69
CA ALA A 40 -2.54 7.77 1.29
C ALA A 40 -1.93 8.93 0.49
N SER A 41 -0.77 8.71 -0.14
CA SER A 41 -0.05 9.68 -0.97
C SER A 41 0.75 8.99 -2.07
N ALA A 42 1.09 9.71 -3.14
CA ALA A 42 1.86 9.13 -4.24
C ALA A 42 3.25 8.66 -3.75
N PRO A 43 3.69 7.42 -4.06
CA PRO A 43 4.93 6.86 -3.52
C PRO A 43 6.20 7.39 -4.21
N LEU A 44 6.05 8.11 -5.33
CA LEU A 44 7.13 8.80 -6.01
C LEU A 44 6.63 10.13 -6.59
N PRO A 45 7.50 11.11 -6.89
CA PRO A 45 7.09 12.37 -7.49
C PRO A 45 6.81 12.24 -9.00
N GLY A 46 6.15 13.26 -9.55
CA GLY A 46 5.92 13.39 -11.00
C GLY A 46 4.82 12.50 -11.55
N LYS A 47 4.75 12.39 -12.89
CA LYS A 47 3.65 11.68 -13.59
C LYS A 47 3.51 10.22 -13.16
N TRP A 48 4.65 9.54 -12.98
CA TRP A 48 4.66 8.15 -12.56
C TRP A 48 4.10 7.97 -11.15
N GLY A 49 4.29 8.96 -10.27
CA GLY A 49 3.68 8.98 -8.94
C GLY A 49 2.18 8.91 -8.96
N ALA A 50 1.55 9.71 -9.83
CA ALA A 50 0.10 9.71 -10.01
C ALA A 50 -0.39 8.36 -10.56
N ILE A 51 0.25 7.84 -11.62
CA ILE A 51 -0.09 6.55 -12.24
C ILE A 51 0.02 5.40 -11.22
N VAL A 52 1.14 5.31 -10.51
CA VAL A 52 1.35 4.26 -9.50
C VAL A 52 0.30 4.36 -8.40
N ARG A 53 0.00 5.56 -7.89
CA ARG A 53 -1.01 5.77 -6.85
C ARG A 53 -2.39 5.27 -7.28
N GLU A 54 -2.76 5.50 -8.53
CA GLU A 54 -4.10 5.19 -9.06
C GLU A 54 -4.25 3.72 -9.48
N GLN A 55 -3.17 3.06 -9.87
CA GLN A 55 -3.22 1.75 -10.53
C GLN A 55 -2.52 0.62 -9.76
N THR A 56 -1.75 0.93 -8.71
CA THR A 56 -0.95 -0.06 -7.96
C THR A 56 -1.31 -0.04 -6.49
N CYS A 57 -1.43 -1.21 -5.86
CA CYS A 57 -1.63 -1.31 -4.41
C CYS A 57 -0.30 -1.28 -3.64
N PRO A 58 -0.33 -0.92 -2.34
CA PRO A 58 0.88 -0.85 -1.50
C PRO A 58 1.72 -2.14 -1.47
N ASP A 59 1.08 -3.31 -1.52
CA ASP A 59 1.79 -4.59 -1.51
C ASP A 59 2.61 -4.81 -2.79
N CYS A 60 1.99 -4.61 -3.97
CA CYS A 60 2.69 -4.78 -5.23
C CYS A 60 3.80 -3.73 -5.44
N TRP A 61 3.65 -2.55 -4.84
CA TRP A 61 4.70 -1.55 -4.82
C TRP A 61 5.89 -1.95 -3.96
N ARG A 62 5.66 -2.52 -2.78
CA ARG A 62 6.73 -3.04 -1.92
C ARG A 62 7.54 -4.13 -2.65
N GLU A 63 6.85 -5.05 -3.32
CA GLU A 63 7.51 -6.05 -4.17
C GLU A 63 8.32 -5.41 -5.32
N TRP A 64 7.84 -4.30 -5.90
CA TRP A 64 8.61 -3.56 -6.90
C TRP A 64 9.88 -2.94 -6.29
N VAL A 65 9.83 -2.39 -5.08
CA VAL A 65 11.02 -1.83 -4.42
C VAL A 65 12.08 -2.91 -4.17
N ASP A 66 11.67 -4.12 -3.81
CA ASP A 66 12.57 -5.26 -3.66
C ASP A 66 13.20 -5.67 -5.01
N GLU A 67 12.39 -5.74 -6.07
CA GLU A 67 12.87 -6.02 -7.43
C GLU A 67 13.79 -4.91 -7.96
N GLN A 68 13.44 -3.65 -7.74
CA GLN A 68 14.23 -2.49 -8.10
C GLN A 68 15.62 -2.57 -7.46
N THR A 69 15.69 -2.94 -6.18
CA THR A 69 16.95 -3.10 -5.45
C THR A 69 17.82 -4.19 -6.09
N ARG A 70 17.23 -5.33 -6.48
CA ARG A 70 17.95 -6.37 -7.22
C ARG A 70 18.48 -5.86 -8.56
N VAL A 71 17.62 -5.24 -9.36
CA VAL A 71 18.00 -4.70 -10.68
C VAL A 71 19.13 -3.68 -10.57
N ILE A 72 19.03 -2.73 -9.62
CA ILE A 72 20.06 -1.73 -9.36
C ILE A 72 21.41 -2.39 -9.08
N ASN A 73 21.43 -3.41 -8.22
CA ASN A 73 22.66 -4.08 -7.83
C ASN A 73 23.25 -4.94 -8.96
N HIS A 74 22.42 -5.65 -9.71
CA HIS A 74 22.87 -6.54 -10.79
C HIS A 74 23.35 -5.78 -12.03
N GLU A 75 22.74 -4.65 -12.34
CA GLU A 75 23.04 -3.86 -13.55
C GLU A 75 23.84 -2.59 -13.26
N HIS A 76 24.22 -2.38 -12.00
CA HIS A 76 24.95 -1.21 -11.52
C HIS A 76 24.28 0.13 -11.88
N LEU A 77 22.94 0.15 -11.88
CA LEU A 77 22.17 1.35 -12.16
C LEU A 77 22.28 2.37 -11.03
N GLN A 78 22.23 3.65 -11.37
CA GLN A 78 22.30 4.75 -10.41
C GLN A 78 21.04 5.61 -10.53
N PRO A 79 20.13 5.59 -9.54
CA PRO A 79 18.90 6.39 -9.59
C PRO A 79 19.12 7.91 -9.69
N SER A 80 20.31 8.42 -9.41
CA SER A 80 20.66 9.83 -9.61
C SER A 80 20.91 10.18 -11.10
N GLN A 81 21.23 9.19 -11.95
CA GLN A 81 21.48 9.41 -13.37
C GLN A 81 20.17 9.35 -14.18
N PRO A 82 19.85 10.37 -15.01
CA PRO A 82 18.60 10.40 -15.78
C PRO A 82 18.40 9.19 -16.69
N ALA A 83 19.45 8.72 -17.37
CA ALA A 83 19.37 7.57 -18.26
C ALA A 83 19.03 6.28 -17.49
N HIS A 84 19.66 6.06 -16.35
CA HIS A 84 19.38 4.90 -15.49
C HIS A 84 17.97 4.99 -14.87
N ARG A 85 17.50 6.19 -14.49
CA ARG A 85 16.11 6.37 -14.04
C ARG A 85 15.10 6.00 -15.12
N ALA A 86 15.37 6.34 -16.38
CA ALA A 86 14.48 5.96 -17.48
C ALA A 86 14.33 4.44 -17.57
N VAL A 87 15.44 3.70 -17.50
CA VAL A 87 15.44 2.22 -17.46
C VAL A 87 14.65 1.69 -16.26
N LEU A 88 14.85 2.28 -15.07
CA LEU A 88 14.11 1.87 -13.87
C LEU A 88 12.60 2.12 -14.02
N TYR A 89 12.18 3.21 -14.64
CA TYR A 89 10.76 3.47 -14.89
C TYR A 89 10.15 2.55 -15.94
N GLU A 90 10.89 2.18 -16.98
CA GLU A 90 10.43 1.18 -17.95
C GLU A 90 10.23 -0.18 -17.28
N ARG A 91 11.19 -0.61 -16.44
CA ARG A 91 11.08 -1.86 -15.67
C ARG A 91 9.94 -1.81 -14.66
N MET A 92 9.78 -0.69 -13.96
CA MET A 92 8.66 -0.46 -13.05
C MET A 92 7.33 -0.63 -13.77
N ALA A 93 7.15 0.04 -14.91
CA ALA A 93 5.92 -0.02 -15.68
C ALA A 93 5.63 -1.44 -16.17
N ALA A 94 6.65 -2.16 -16.66
CA ALA A 94 6.52 -3.55 -17.08
C ALA A 94 6.13 -4.47 -15.90
N PHE A 95 6.83 -4.37 -14.77
CA PHE A 95 6.60 -5.19 -13.59
C PHE A 95 5.21 -4.95 -12.97
N LEU A 96 4.78 -3.69 -12.90
CA LEU A 96 3.49 -3.28 -12.35
C LEU A 96 2.33 -3.34 -13.36
N LYS A 97 2.60 -3.71 -14.62
CA LYS A 97 1.62 -3.76 -15.72
C LYS A 97 0.91 -2.42 -15.95
N LEU A 98 1.67 -1.33 -15.91
CA LEU A 98 1.18 0.03 -16.08
C LEU A 98 1.21 0.42 -17.57
N GLU A 99 0.14 1.06 -18.02
CA GLU A 99 0.06 1.66 -19.35
C GLU A 99 0.66 3.09 -19.32
N ARG A 100 1.28 3.50 -20.43
CA ARG A 100 2.05 4.75 -20.56
C ARG A 100 1.19 5.95 -20.95
#